data_AF-A0A832XGP3-F1
#
_entry.id   AF-A0A832XGP3-F1
#
_cell.length_a   1.000
_cell.length_b   1.000
_cell.length_c   1.000
_cell.angle_alpha   90.00
_cell.angle_beta   90.00
_cell.angle_gamma   90.00
#
_symmetry.space_group_name_H-M   'P 1'
#
loop_
_entity.id
_entity.type
_entity.pdbx_description
1 polymer ?
#
loop_
_entity_poly.entity_id
_entity_poly.type
_entity_poly.pdbx_seq_one_letter_code
_entity_poly.pdbx_strand_id
1 'polypeptide(L)'
;MTTARSLLRFDLIMLLVILFVPLLFFPKIAFITILATFLVIFSRANSLYDNLKIEFHSVLIIVIAHLHGAIPAAFVAIASAPLINMTGKYLGSFQKPPWILLDTVYLVILSYIAALIPAANLLEYSLWTIIIFGNGLVGFVRVYVFMDPITRRLPLSVINIIFNYLILRNFLPQIMAFLR
;
A
#
# COMPACT_ATOMS: atom_id res chain seq x y z
N MET A 1 35.02 -0.67 19.34
CA MET A 1 34.94 0.41 18.33
C MET A 1 33.50 0.88 18.22
N THR A 2 33.22 2.04 18.81
CA THR A 2 31.92 2.71 18.83
C THR A 2 31.66 3.34 17.47
N THR A 3 30.93 2.65 16.60
CA THR A 3 30.42 3.24 15.36
C THR A 3 29.50 4.40 15.73
N ALA A 4 29.94 5.61 15.39
CA ALA A 4 29.17 6.84 15.46
C ALA A 4 27.75 6.58 14.94
N ARG A 5 26.75 6.65 15.82
CA ARG A 5 25.33 6.65 15.45
C ARG A 5 25.11 7.89 14.59
N SER A 6 24.88 7.71 13.30
CA SER A 6 24.64 8.82 12.37
C SER A 6 23.53 9.72 12.89
N LEU A 7 23.77 11.04 12.87
CA LEU A 7 22.98 12.07 13.53
C LEU A 7 21.58 12.29 12.95
N LEU A 8 21.18 11.56 11.91
CA LEU A 8 19.78 11.35 11.56
C LEU A 8 19.61 9.86 11.18
N ARG A 9 18.81 9.13 11.96
CA ARG A 9 18.36 7.80 11.56
C ARG A 9 17.45 7.98 10.35
N PHE A 10 17.68 7.22 9.29
CA PHE A 10 16.88 7.27 8.07
C PHE A 10 15.37 7.17 8.35
N ASP A 11 14.99 6.37 9.35
CA ASP A 11 13.61 6.24 9.81
C ASP A 11 13.01 7.55 10.34
N LEU A 12 13.80 8.35 11.07
CA LEU A 12 13.38 9.67 11.56
C LEU A 12 13.21 10.65 10.39
N ILE A 13 14.12 10.62 9.41
CA ILE A 13 13.99 11.45 8.20
C ILE A 13 12.67 11.10 7.50
N MET A 14 12.38 9.82 7.33
CA MET A 14 11.17 9.38 6.65
C MET A 14 9.90 9.72 7.43
N LEU A 15 9.92 9.64 8.77
CA LEU A 15 8.82 10.14 9.60
C LEU A 15 8.60 11.65 9.40
N LEU A 16 9.67 12.45 9.34
CA LEU A 16 9.55 13.88 9.06
C LEU A 16 8.99 14.12 7.65
N VAL A 17 9.43 13.37 6.63
CA VAL A 17 8.88 13.44 5.28
C VAL A 17 7.38 13.17 5.28
N ILE A 18 6.94 12.11 5.97
CA ILE A 18 5.52 11.75 6.10
C ILE A 18 4.72 12.87 6.77
N LEU A 19 5.26 13.48 7.84
CA LEU A 19 4.54 14.51 8.60
C LEU A 19 4.51 15.87 7.90
N PHE A 20 5.60 16.28 7.24
CA PHE A 20 5.75 17.65 6.74
C PHE A 20 5.46 17.82 5.24
N VAL A 21 5.75 16.83 4.39
CA VAL A 21 5.49 16.97 2.95
C VAL A 21 3.99 17.18 2.67
N PRO A 22 3.05 16.43 3.29
CA PRO A 22 1.64 16.69 3.07
C PRO A 22 1.16 18.07 3.51
N LEU A 23 1.76 18.63 4.57
CA LEU A 23 1.42 19.99 5.03
C LEU A 23 1.81 21.05 3.99
N LEU A 24 2.90 20.83 3.25
CA LEU A 24 3.41 21.78 2.25
C LEU A 24 2.72 21.61 0.90
N PHE A 25 2.54 20.37 0.44
CA PHE A 25 2.09 20.08 -0.92
C PHE A 25 0.60 19.72 -1.01
N PHE A 26 -0.02 19.27 0.08
CA PHE A 26 -1.42 18.85 0.13
C PHE A 26 -2.19 19.47 1.31
N PRO A 27 -2.11 20.80 1.54
CA PRO A 27 -2.53 21.41 2.81
C PRO A 27 -4.00 21.13 3.18
N LYS A 28 -4.90 21.02 2.19
CA LYS A 28 -6.33 20.74 2.41
C LYS A 28 -6.63 19.32 2.89
N ILE A 29 -5.73 18.38 2.62
CA ILE A 29 -5.90 16.93 2.86
C ILE A 29 -4.70 16.35 3.62
N ALA A 30 -3.88 17.21 4.22
CA ALA A 30 -2.59 16.83 4.79
C ALA A 30 -2.78 15.78 5.89
N PHE A 31 -3.73 16.02 6.80
CA PHE A 31 -4.06 15.07 7.86
C PHE A 31 -4.46 13.69 7.31
N ILE A 32 -5.34 13.65 6.31
CA ILE A 32 -5.80 12.41 5.67
C ILE A 32 -4.62 11.69 5.00
N THR A 33 -3.76 12.43 4.31
CA THR A 33 -2.57 11.87 3.63
C THR A 33 -1.57 11.29 4.64
N ILE A 34 -1.33 11.98 5.76
CA ILE A 34 -0.47 11.51 6.85
C ILE A 34 -1.06 10.24 7.45
N LEU A 35 -2.33 10.28 7.86
CA LEU A 35 -3.03 9.15 8.47
C LEU A 35 -3.02 7.92 7.54
N ALA A 36 -3.38 8.13 6.27
CA ALA A 36 -3.35 7.10 5.26
C ALA A 36 -1.97 6.47 5.10
N THR A 37 -0.91 7.28 5.12
CA THR A 37 0.47 6.78 5.03
C THR A 37 0.77 5.84 6.18
N PHE A 38 0.39 6.20 7.42
CA PHE A 38 0.55 5.31 8.56
C PHE A 38 -0.30 4.04 8.43
N LEU A 39 -1.58 4.14 8.06
CA LEU A 39 -2.44 2.97 7.86
C LEU A 39 -1.90 2.01 6.79
N VAL A 40 -1.35 2.55 5.70
CA VAL A 40 -0.68 1.77 4.65
C VAL A 40 0.59 1.12 5.18
N ILE A 41 1.42 1.82 5.96
CA ILE A 41 2.59 1.23 6.63
C ILE A 41 2.17 0.07 7.51
N PHE A 42 1.17 0.26 8.39
CA PHE A 42 0.68 -0.78 9.29
C PHE A 42 0.12 -1.98 8.52
N SER A 43 -0.68 -1.72 7.48
CA SER A 43 -1.26 -2.79 6.65
C SER A 43 -0.17 -3.59 5.94
N ARG A 44 0.82 -2.94 5.33
CA ARG A 44 1.91 -3.61 4.63
C ARG A 44 2.86 -4.32 5.59
N ALA A 45 3.13 -3.73 6.75
CA ALA A 45 4.06 -4.28 7.73
C ALA A 45 3.47 -5.43 8.59
N ASN A 46 2.20 -5.78 8.44
CA ASN A 46 1.56 -6.82 9.26
C ASN A 46 1.94 -8.25 8.80
N SER A 47 2.10 -9.18 9.73
CA SER A 47 2.29 -10.61 9.43
C SER A 47 1.08 -11.24 8.72
N LEU A 48 -0.12 -10.68 8.90
CA LEU A 48 -1.31 -11.04 8.12
C LEU A 48 -1.15 -10.71 6.63
N TYR A 49 -0.37 -9.69 6.28
CA TYR A 49 -0.06 -9.39 4.87
C TYR A 49 0.88 -10.45 4.28
N ASP A 50 1.89 -10.90 5.03
CA ASP A 50 2.85 -11.88 4.50
C ASP A 50 2.26 -13.31 4.43
N ASN A 51 1.27 -13.60 5.28
CA ASN A 51 0.64 -14.91 5.40
C ASN A 51 -0.70 -15.05 4.69
N LEU A 52 -1.56 -14.02 4.69
CA LEU A 52 -2.88 -14.03 4.05
C LEU A 52 -3.00 -13.05 2.89
N LYS A 53 -1.98 -12.20 2.67
CA LYS A 53 -1.97 -11.14 1.64
C LYS A 53 -3.19 -10.23 1.73
N ILE A 54 -3.73 -9.89 2.91
CA ILE A 54 -4.87 -8.96 2.95
C ILE A 54 -4.40 -7.55 2.54
N GLU A 55 -4.71 -7.15 1.30
CA GLU A 55 -4.28 -5.89 0.69
C GLU A 55 -5.15 -4.68 1.09
N PHE A 56 -5.35 -4.47 2.40
CA PHE A 56 -6.10 -3.31 2.88
C PHE A 56 -5.48 -1.98 2.40
N HIS A 57 -4.16 -1.93 2.25
CA HIS A 57 -3.46 -0.80 1.65
C HIS A 57 -3.83 -0.53 0.19
N SER A 58 -4.15 -1.55 -0.61
CA SER A 58 -4.63 -1.35 -1.99
C SER A 58 -5.96 -0.61 -1.97
N VAL A 59 -6.88 -1.00 -1.08
CA VAL A 59 -8.17 -0.32 -0.88
C VAL A 59 -7.97 1.13 -0.43
N LEU A 60 -7.09 1.37 0.54
CA LEU A 60 -6.78 2.74 1.01
C LEU A 60 -6.23 3.60 -0.13
N ILE A 61 -5.28 3.09 -0.90
CA ILE A 61 -4.69 3.80 -2.04
C ILE A 61 -5.75 4.12 -3.09
N ILE A 62 -6.62 3.18 -3.42
CA ILE A 62 -7.74 3.38 -4.35
C ILE A 62 -8.64 4.51 -3.88
N VAL A 63 -9.07 4.49 -2.61
CA VAL A 63 -10.00 5.49 -2.09
C VAL A 63 -9.37 6.88 -2.07
N ILE A 64 -8.12 7.00 -1.63
CA ILE A 64 -7.40 8.29 -1.60
C ILE A 64 -7.20 8.81 -3.02
N ALA A 65 -6.80 7.93 -3.95
CA ALA A 65 -6.62 8.30 -5.34
C ALA A 65 -7.91 8.82 -5.96
N HIS A 66 -9.03 8.15 -5.65
CA HIS A 66 -10.34 8.52 -6.17
C HIS A 66 -10.87 9.83 -5.56
N LEU A 67 -10.68 10.06 -4.25
CA LEU A 67 -11.19 11.24 -3.56
C LEU A 67 -10.31 12.48 -3.74
N HIS A 68 -9.00 12.28 -3.75
CA HIS A 68 -8.00 13.35 -3.58
C HIS A 68 -7.01 13.44 -4.75
N GLY A 69 -7.10 12.53 -5.71
CA GLY A 69 -6.27 12.48 -6.91
C GLY A 69 -5.05 11.56 -6.79
N ALA A 70 -4.40 11.32 -7.94
CA ALA A 70 -3.31 10.37 -8.05
C ALA A 70 -2.05 10.77 -7.25
N ILE A 71 -1.74 12.06 -7.19
CA ILE A 71 -0.48 12.56 -6.60
C ILE A 71 -0.42 12.30 -5.08
N PRO A 72 -1.45 12.67 -4.27
CA PRO A 72 -1.46 12.33 -2.85
C PRO A 72 -1.39 10.83 -2.60
N ALA A 73 -2.11 10.02 -3.38
CA ALA A 73 -2.08 8.56 -3.26
C ALA A 73 -0.71 7.96 -3.62
N ALA A 74 -0.07 8.45 -4.69
CA ALA A 74 1.28 8.04 -5.06
C ALA A 74 2.30 8.42 -3.98
N PHE A 75 2.13 9.58 -3.33
CA PHE A 75 2.95 9.96 -2.17
C PHE A 75 2.77 8.94 -1.03
N VAL A 76 1.54 8.59 -0.67
CA VAL A 76 1.24 7.57 0.37
C VAL A 76 1.93 6.24 0.03
N ALA A 77 1.85 5.80 -1.22
CA ALA A 77 2.50 4.57 -1.69
C ALA A 77 4.03 4.62 -1.50
N ILE A 78 4.68 5.69 -1.98
CA ILE A 78 6.14 5.85 -1.94
C ILE A 78 6.64 6.05 -0.51
N ALA A 79 6.04 6.97 0.23
CA ALA A 79 6.47 7.36 1.57
C ALA A 79 6.28 6.22 2.59
N SER A 80 5.33 5.30 2.34
CA SER A 80 5.16 4.12 3.20
C SER A 80 6.34 3.15 3.13
N ALA A 81 6.99 3.01 1.96
CA ALA A 81 7.91 1.91 1.68
C ALA A 81 9.12 1.82 2.64
N PRO A 82 9.80 2.94 2.97
CA PRO A 82 10.99 2.91 3.83
C PRO A 82 10.74 2.41 5.25
N LEU A 83 9.52 2.59 5.78
CA LEU A 83 9.19 2.26 7.16
C LEU A 83 8.60 0.86 7.34
N ILE A 84 8.28 0.14 6.26
CA ILE A 84 7.61 -1.18 6.31
C ILE A 84 8.40 -2.17 7.15
N ASN A 85 9.70 -2.31 6.89
CA ASN A 85 10.53 -3.28 7.62
C ASN A 85 10.82 -2.84 9.05
N MET A 86 10.84 -1.54 9.33
CA MET A 86 10.97 -1.06 10.70
C MET A 86 9.71 -1.39 11.50
N THR A 87 8.53 -1.02 10.98
CA THR A 87 7.25 -1.35 11.61
C THR A 87 7.04 -2.86 11.68
N GLY A 88 7.47 -3.60 10.65
CA GLY A 88 7.35 -5.05 10.57
C GLY A 88 8.10 -5.78 11.67
N LYS A 89 9.27 -5.28 12.11
CA LYS A 89 9.99 -5.82 13.26
C LYS A 89 9.13 -5.86 14.53
N TYR A 90 8.25 -4.87 14.71
CA TYR A 90 7.32 -4.81 15.85
C TYR A 90 6.06 -5.65 15.64
N LEU A 91 5.66 -5.87 14.39
CA LEU A 91 4.44 -6.61 14.02
C LEU A 91 4.69 -8.08 13.64
N GLY A 92 5.93 -8.56 13.75
CA GLY A 92 6.30 -9.95 13.45
C GLY A 92 6.37 -10.27 11.96
N SER A 93 6.68 -9.29 11.11
CA SER A 93 6.82 -9.46 9.66
C SER A 93 8.10 -8.81 9.15
N PHE A 94 8.80 -9.46 8.23
CA PHE A 94 9.96 -8.87 7.57
C PHE A 94 9.91 -9.16 6.08
N GLN A 95 9.79 -8.10 5.28
CA GLN A 95 9.70 -8.23 3.84
C GLN A 95 11.06 -8.05 3.19
N LYS A 96 11.30 -8.81 2.12
CA LYS A 96 12.50 -8.62 1.30
C LYS A 96 12.42 -7.27 0.59
N PRO A 97 13.50 -6.47 0.56
CA PRO A 97 13.50 -5.17 -0.13
C PRO A 97 12.98 -5.17 -1.58
N PRO A 98 13.28 -6.18 -2.43
CA PRO A 98 12.73 -6.26 -3.78
C PRO A 98 11.20 -6.35 -3.82
N TRP A 99 10.58 -6.98 -2.82
CA TRP A 99 9.12 -7.09 -2.74
C TRP A 99 8.49 -5.76 -2.35
N ILE A 100 9.08 -5.06 -1.39
CA ILE A 100 8.65 -3.72 -1.00
C ILE A 100 8.68 -2.78 -2.20
N LEU A 101 9.74 -2.84 -3.00
CA LEU A 101 9.87 -2.00 -4.20
C LEU A 101 8.79 -2.34 -5.23
N LEU A 102 8.64 -3.63 -5.57
CA LEU A 102 7.66 -4.10 -6.53
C LEU A 102 6.22 -3.71 -6.13
N ASP A 103 5.87 -3.89 -4.85
CA ASP A 103 4.57 -3.50 -4.33
C ASP A 103 4.37 -1.98 -4.36
N THR A 104 5.43 -1.22 -4.10
CA THR A 104 5.35 0.24 -4.16
C THR A 104 5.07 0.70 -5.59
N VAL A 105 5.73 0.11 -6.59
CA VAL A 105 5.44 0.38 -8.02
C VAL A 105 3.98 0.04 -8.34
N TYR A 106 3.50 -1.12 -7.89
CA TYR A 106 2.10 -1.51 -8.05
C TYR A 106 1.13 -0.49 -7.44
N LEU A 107 1.37 -0.05 -6.20
CA LEU A 107 0.50 0.93 -5.53
C LEU A 107 0.55 2.31 -6.20
N VAL A 108 1.70 2.70 -6.76
CA VAL A 108 1.80 3.91 -7.58
C VAL A 108 0.94 3.78 -8.83
N ILE A 109 1.04 2.66 -9.57
CA ILE A 109 0.19 2.41 -10.76
C ILE A 109 -1.29 2.42 -10.37
N LEU A 110 -1.65 1.75 -9.28
CA LEU A 110 -3.01 1.72 -8.74
C LEU A 110 -3.52 3.12 -8.42
N SER A 111 -2.66 4.01 -7.89
CA SER A 111 -3.02 5.40 -7.60
C SER A 111 -3.43 6.16 -8.87
N TYR A 112 -2.67 6.00 -9.96
CA TYR A 112 -2.98 6.67 -11.22
C TYR A 112 -4.22 6.10 -11.89
N ILE A 113 -4.39 4.78 -11.90
CA ILE A 113 -5.57 4.14 -12.47
C ILE A 113 -6.81 4.55 -11.67
N ALA A 114 -6.78 4.44 -10.33
CA ALA A 114 -7.94 4.71 -9.49
C ALA A 114 -8.44 6.16 -9.53
N ALA A 115 -7.52 7.12 -9.70
CA ALA A 115 -7.87 8.53 -9.86
C ALA A 115 -8.66 8.82 -11.15
N LEU A 116 -8.58 7.94 -12.15
CA LEU A 116 -9.26 8.09 -13.45
C LEU A 116 -10.59 7.32 -13.52
N ILE A 117 -10.88 6.47 -12.54
CA ILE A 117 -12.09 5.64 -12.55
C ILE A 117 -13.31 6.47 -12.10
N PRO A 118 -14.42 6.49 -12.86
CA PRO A 118 -15.68 7.06 -12.39
C PRO A 118 -16.22 6.36 -11.15
N ALA A 119 -16.80 7.11 -10.20
CA ALA A 119 -17.27 6.57 -8.92
C ALA A 119 -18.22 5.37 -9.07
N ALA A 120 -19.09 5.38 -10.07
CA ALA A 120 -20.04 4.30 -10.36
C ALA A 120 -19.35 2.95 -10.67
N ASN A 121 -18.13 3.00 -11.21
CA ASN A 121 -17.39 1.81 -11.61
C ASN A 121 -16.18 1.54 -10.69
N LEU A 122 -16.03 2.31 -9.61
CA LEU A 122 -14.85 2.24 -8.74
C LEU A 122 -14.62 0.83 -8.20
N LEU A 123 -15.67 0.17 -7.73
CA LEU A 123 -15.59 -1.21 -7.23
C LEU A 123 -15.03 -2.18 -8.28
N GLU A 124 -15.61 -2.16 -9.49
CA GLU A 124 -15.27 -3.12 -10.54
C GLU A 124 -13.84 -2.92 -11.05
N TYR A 125 -13.49 -1.71 -11.47
CA TYR A 125 -12.15 -1.45 -12.02
C TYR A 125 -11.05 -1.54 -10.96
N SER A 126 -11.37 -1.29 -9.69
CA SER A 126 -10.45 -1.56 -8.57
C SER A 126 -10.12 -3.04 -8.47
N LEU A 127 -11.14 -3.91 -8.57
CA LEU A 127 -10.93 -5.35 -8.55
C LEU A 127 -10.14 -5.84 -9.75
N TRP A 128 -10.46 -5.35 -10.95
CA TRP A 128 -9.68 -5.67 -12.15
C TRP A 128 -8.21 -5.26 -12.00
N THR A 129 -7.95 -4.09 -11.43
CA THR A 129 -6.57 -3.62 -11.21
C THR A 129 -5.83 -4.51 -10.21
N ILE A 130 -6.47 -4.89 -9.10
CA ILE A 130 -5.90 -5.81 -8.10
C ILE A 130 -5.63 -7.20 -8.71
N ILE A 131 -6.53 -7.71 -9.55
CA ILE A 131 -6.37 -9.01 -10.21
C ILE A 131 -5.22 -8.96 -11.22
N ILE A 132 -5.25 -8.00 -12.15
CA ILE A 132 -4.30 -7.93 -13.26
C ILE A 132 -2.90 -7.54 -12.78
N PHE A 133 -2.79 -6.45 -12.02
CA PHE A 133 -1.49 -5.93 -11.60
C PHE A 133 -0.98 -6.62 -10.34
N GLY A 134 -1.80 -6.73 -9.30
CA GLY A 134 -1.40 -7.33 -8.01
C GLY A 134 -1.18 -8.84 -8.08
N ASN A 135 -2.15 -9.58 -8.65
CA ASN A 135 -2.10 -11.04 -8.67
C ASN A 135 -1.53 -11.61 -9.98
N GLY A 136 -1.68 -10.90 -11.10
CA GLY A 136 -1.08 -11.23 -12.38
C GLY A 136 0.39 -10.82 -12.46
N LEU A 137 0.66 -9.54 -12.72
CA LEU A 137 2.02 -9.04 -13.01
C LEU A 137 2.97 -9.16 -11.81
N VAL A 138 2.60 -8.63 -10.64
CA VAL A 138 3.42 -8.73 -9.43
C VAL A 138 3.56 -10.19 -8.99
N GLY A 139 2.49 -10.98 -9.11
CA GLY A 139 2.51 -12.43 -8.87
C GLY A 139 3.51 -13.16 -9.77
N PHE A 140 3.48 -12.87 -11.07
CA PHE A 140 4.41 -13.43 -12.06
C PHE A 140 5.86 -13.10 -11.73
N VAL A 141 6.18 -11.82 -11.48
CA VAL A 141 7.54 -11.41 -11.13
C VAL A 141 8.02 -12.12 -9.86
N ARG A 142 7.17 -12.22 -8.83
CA ARG A 142 7.54 -12.92 -7.59
C ARG A 142 7.84 -14.39 -7.80
N VAL A 143 7.02 -15.10 -8.58
CA VAL A 143 7.19 -16.54 -8.81
C VAL A 143 8.36 -16.83 -9.76
N TYR A 144 8.45 -16.12 -10.88
CA TYR A 144 9.39 -16.48 -11.95
C TYR A 144 10.71 -15.72 -11.91
N VAL A 145 10.76 -14.52 -11.33
CA VAL A 145 12.00 -13.73 -11.19
C VAL A 145 12.59 -13.89 -9.80
N PHE A 146 11.76 -13.83 -8.75
CA PHE A 146 12.22 -13.97 -7.36
C PHE A 146 12.10 -15.38 -6.79
N MET A 147 11.66 -16.36 -7.59
CA MET A 147 11.61 -17.78 -7.23
C MET A 147 10.78 -18.08 -5.98
N ASP A 148 9.70 -17.32 -5.75
CA ASP A 148 8.77 -17.62 -4.67
C ASP A 148 7.97 -18.91 -4.96
N PRO A 149 7.72 -19.75 -3.94
CA PRO A 149 6.98 -20.99 -4.13
C PRO A 149 5.56 -20.75 -4.66
N ILE A 150 5.29 -21.23 -5.88
CA ILE A 150 3.98 -21.11 -6.53
C ILE A 150 2.86 -21.76 -5.69
N THR A 151 3.19 -22.87 -5.02
CA THR A 151 2.30 -23.64 -4.14
C THR A 151 1.76 -22.81 -2.97
N ARG A 152 2.54 -21.84 -2.48
CA ARG A 152 2.10 -20.87 -1.47
C ARG A 152 1.41 -19.67 -2.09
N ARG A 153 1.90 -19.18 -3.24
CA ARG A 153 1.43 -17.91 -3.82
C ARG A 153 0.03 -18.00 -4.44
N LEU A 154 -0.28 -19.07 -5.17
CA LEU A 154 -1.55 -19.18 -5.90
C LEU A 154 -2.77 -19.22 -4.95
N PRO A 155 -2.80 -20.04 -3.87
CA PRO A 155 -3.91 -20.04 -2.93
C PRO A 155 -4.07 -18.70 -2.19
N LEU A 156 -2.96 -18.08 -1.77
CA LEU A 156 -2.99 -16.79 -1.09
C LEU A 156 -3.49 -15.66 -1.98
N SER A 157 -3.18 -15.70 -3.28
CA SER A 157 -3.72 -14.75 -4.25
C SER A 157 -5.23 -14.87 -4.42
N VAL A 158 -5.77 -16.10 -4.46
CA VAL A 158 -7.23 -16.32 -4.50
C VAL A 158 -7.91 -15.78 -3.24
N ILE A 159 -7.37 -16.11 -2.07
CA ILE A 159 -7.88 -15.62 -0.78
C ILE A 159 -7.86 -14.09 -0.74
N ASN A 160 -6.75 -13.47 -1.16
CA ASN A 160 -6.60 -12.02 -1.24
C ASN A 160 -7.66 -11.35 -2.14
N ILE A 161 -7.94 -11.91 -3.31
CA ILE A 161 -8.99 -11.40 -4.21
C ILE A 161 -10.36 -11.44 -3.52
N ILE A 162 -10.69 -12.56 -2.86
CA ILE A 162 -11.95 -12.72 -2.13
C ILE A 162 -12.06 -11.68 -1.00
N PHE A 163 -11.01 -11.50 -0.21
CA PHE A 163 -11.02 -10.53 0.88
C PHE A 163 -11.13 -9.08 0.38
N ASN A 164 -10.37 -8.69 -0.65
CA ASN A 164 -10.50 -7.35 -1.23
C ASN A 164 -11.89 -7.12 -1.82
N TYR A 165 -12.47 -8.12 -2.47
CA TYR A 165 -13.86 -8.06 -2.93
C TYR A 165 -14.82 -7.81 -1.78
N LEU A 166 -14.72 -8.56 -0.68
CA LEU A 166 -15.61 -8.38 0.48
C LEU A 166 -15.40 -7.01 1.15
N ILE A 167 -14.16 -6.53 1.24
CA ILE A 167 -13.86 -5.21 1.80
C ILE A 167 -14.45 -4.11 0.91
N LEU A 168 -14.15 -4.12 -0.39
CA LEU A 168 -14.65 -3.10 -1.31
C LEU A 168 -16.17 -3.16 -1.44
N ARG A 169 -16.78 -4.34 -1.52
CA ARG A 169 -18.23 -4.45 -1.67
C ARG A 169 -19.00 -3.95 -0.45
N ASN A 170 -18.54 -4.28 0.76
CA ASN A 170 -19.31 -4.04 1.98
C ASN A 170 -18.91 -2.76 2.72
N PHE A 171 -17.66 -2.30 2.56
CA PHE A 171 -17.09 -1.22 3.35
C PHE A 171 -16.61 -0.01 2.53
N LEU A 172 -16.61 -0.06 1.19
CA LEU A 172 -16.15 1.06 0.37
C LEU A 172 -16.86 2.39 0.70
N PRO A 173 -18.21 2.47 0.83
CA PRO A 173 -18.87 3.72 1.21
C PRO A 173 -18.40 4.28 2.56
N GLN A 174 -18.21 3.42 3.56
CA GLN A 174 -17.77 3.80 4.89
C GLN A 174 -16.32 4.26 4.89
N ILE A 175 -15.44 3.58 4.14
CA ILE A 175 -14.03 3.97 3.99
C ILE A 175 -13.94 5.31 3.25
N MET A 176 -14.73 5.51 2.19
CA MET A 176 -14.80 6.78 1.48
C MET A 176 -15.30 7.91 2.39
N ALA A 177 -16.33 7.67 3.20
CA ALA A 177 -16.83 8.67 4.14
C ALA A 177 -15.79 9.02 5.22
N PHE A 178 -15.03 8.04 5.71
CA PHE A 178 -13.96 8.24 6.69
C PHE A 178 -12.77 9.04 6.13
N LEU A 179 -12.46 8.87 4.84
CA LEU A 179 -11.31 9.48 4.17
C LEU A 179 -11.66 10.73 3.34
N ARG A 180 -12.88 11.24 3.40
CA ARG A 180 -13.31 12.44 2.68
C ARG A 180 -12.98 13.71 3.46
#